data_AF-A0A1A1VDX3-F1
#
_entry.id   AF-A0A1A1VDX3-F1
#
_cell.length_a   1.000
_cell.length_b   1.000
_cell.length_c   1.000
_cell.angle_alpha   90.00
_cell.angle_beta   90.00
_cell.angle_gamma   90.00
#
_symmetry.space_group_name_H-M   'P 1'
#
loop_
_entity.id
_entity.type
_entity.pdbx_description
1 polymer ?
#
loop_
_entity_poly.entity_id
_entity_poly.type
_entity_poly.pdbx_seq_one_letter_code
_entity_poly.pdbx_strand_id
1 'polypeptide(L)'
;MTTADQANQASSVPTSRKILCIVYGAIAVAALIATWSQTVAYVHSPTGFFVDFWRDTQTTAASRNIAADALMLALSAVILMVIEARKYNVRFVWLYVVGSFFIAVSVMFPLFLIARELRLGASGAPRLRRADTILLVVVAVLTVALTIWIDMGR
;
A
#
# COMPACT_ATOMS: atom_id res chain seq x y z
N MET A 1 38.57 10.71 16.89
CA MET A 1 37.27 10.16 16.47
C MET A 1 36.82 9.24 17.61
N THR A 2 35.90 9.70 18.46
CA THR A 2 35.57 9.04 19.73
C THR A 2 34.45 8.02 19.53
N THR A 3 34.38 7.02 20.41
CA THR A 3 33.40 5.93 20.41
C THR A 3 31.93 6.42 20.42
N ALA A 4 31.70 7.68 20.82
CA ALA A 4 30.40 8.34 20.78
C ALA A 4 29.92 8.69 19.35
N ASP A 5 30.82 9.02 18.42
CA ASP A 5 30.46 9.29 17.01
C ASP A 5 30.00 8.02 16.28
N GLN A 6 30.58 6.87 16.64
CA GLN A 6 30.22 5.56 16.08
C GLN A 6 28.79 5.14 16.48
N ALA A 7 28.38 5.44 17.73
CA ALA A 7 27.04 5.15 18.23
C ALA A 7 25.95 6.02 17.57
N ASN A 8 26.29 7.27 17.21
CA ASN A 8 25.37 8.18 16.53
C ASN A 8 25.22 7.89 15.03
N GLN A 9 26.28 7.37 14.38
CA GLN A 9 26.22 6.96 12.97
C GLN A 9 25.50 5.61 12.76
N ALA A 10 25.55 4.70 13.73
CA ALA A 10 24.93 3.38 13.63
C ALA A 10 23.38 3.38 13.64
N SER A 11 22.75 4.50 14.01
CA SER A 11 21.31 4.57 14.29
C SER A 11 20.51 5.46 13.33
N SER A 12 21.15 6.07 12.32
CA SER A 12 20.42 6.87 11.34
C SER A 12 19.93 6.03 10.17
N VAL A 13 18.63 5.71 10.17
CA VAL A 13 17.95 5.20 8.96
C VAL A 13 18.24 6.18 7.81
N PRO A 14 18.76 5.71 6.65
CA PRO A 14 19.06 6.58 5.52
C PRO A 14 17.87 7.45 5.13
N THR A 15 18.07 8.74 4.88
CA THR A 15 16.99 9.72 4.60
C THR A 15 16.04 9.26 3.49
N SER A 16 16.57 8.60 2.44
CA SER A 16 15.78 8.02 1.35
C SER A 16 14.76 6.99 1.84
N ARG A 17 15.10 6.17 2.85
CA ARG A 17 14.19 5.18 3.43
C ARG A 17 13.12 5.80 4.29
N LYS A 18 13.47 6.84 5.06
CA LYS A 18 12.46 7.61 5.81
C LYS A 18 11.41 8.18 4.86
N ILE A 19 11.84 8.70 3.71
CA ILE A 19 10.95 9.20 2.67
C ILE A 19 10.08 8.06 2.11
N LEU A 20 10.64 6.89 1.78
CA LEU A 20 9.85 5.74 1.32
C LEU A 20 8.81 5.29 2.36
N CYS A 21 9.19 5.21 3.63
CA CYS A 21 8.25 4.87 4.70
C CYS A 21 7.11 5.90 4.81
N ILE A 22 7.42 7.19 4.68
CA ILE A 22 6.42 8.26 4.69
C ILE A 22 5.50 8.14 3.47
N VAL A 23 6.06 7.92 2.27
CA VAL A 23 5.29 7.77 1.03
C VAL A 23 4.36 6.55 1.11
N TYR A 24 4.86 5.39 1.52
CA TYR A 24 4.03 4.20 1.71
C TYR A 24 2.97 4.41 2.80
N GLY A 25 3.31 5.12 3.88
CA GLY A 25 2.36 5.48 4.92
C GLY A 25 1.24 6.39 4.40
N ALA A 26 1.60 7.40 3.60
CA ALA A 26 0.65 8.31 2.97
C ALA A 26 -0.26 7.57 1.97
N ILE A 27 0.28 6.66 1.15
CA ILE A 27 -0.50 5.82 0.24
C ILE A 27 -1.47 4.93 1.03
N ALA A 28 -1.02 4.30 2.13
CA ALA A 28 -1.87 3.47 2.97
C ALA A 28 -3.03 4.28 3.56
N VAL A 29 -2.77 5.49 4.08
CA VAL A 29 -3.81 6.35 4.65
C VAL A 29 -4.78 6.83 3.57
N ALA A 30 -4.28 7.28 2.42
CA ALA A 30 -5.13 7.72 1.31
C ALA A 30 -6.00 6.58 0.77
N ALA A 31 -5.43 5.39 0.59
CA ALA A 31 -6.15 4.19 0.18
C ALA A 31 -7.21 3.80 1.22
N LEU A 32 -6.91 3.92 2.52
CA LEU A 32 -7.85 3.62 3.59
C LEU A 32 -9.04 4.57 3.56
N ILE A 33 -8.80 5.88 3.41
CA ILE A 33 -9.87 6.89 3.31
C ILE A 33 -10.73 6.63 2.07
N ALA A 34 -10.10 6.36 0.92
CA ALA A 34 -10.80 6.10 -0.33
C ALA A 34 -11.64 4.81 -0.29
N THR A 35 -11.11 3.73 0.28
CA THR A 35 -11.86 2.46 0.38
C THR A 35 -12.94 2.56 1.44
N TRP A 36 -12.64 3.08 2.63
CA TRP A 36 -13.61 3.14 3.72
C TRP A 36 -14.73 4.16 3.50
N SER A 37 -14.49 5.29 2.83
CA SER A 37 -15.57 6.25 2.50
C SER A 37 -16.68 5.61 1.67
N GLN A 38 -16.34 4.64 0.81
CA GLN A 38 -17.29 3.90 -0.03
C GLN A 38 -17.84 2.66 0.68
N THR A 39 -16.98 1.95 1.43
CA THR A 39 -17.32 0.71 2.11
C THR A 39 -18.26 0.92 3.31
N VAL A 40 -18.20 2.05 4.01
CA VAL A 40 -19.06 2.36 5.17
C VAL A 40 -20.57 2.26 4.85
N ALA A 41 -20.96 2.52 3.60
CA ALA A 41 -22.35 2.35 3.15
C ALA A 41 -22.88 0.91 3.38
N TYR A 42 -22.02 -0.10 3.31
CA TYR A 42 -22.37 -1.52 3.38
C TYR A 42 -22.17 -2.13 4.78
N VAL A 43 -21.62 -1.39 5.74
CA VAL A 43 -21.27 -1.91 7.09
C VAL A 43 -22.50 -2.12 7.99
N HIS A 44 -23.68 -1.66 7.56
CA HIS A 44 -24.94 -1.78 8.28
C HIS A 44 -25.41 -3.23 8.48
N SER A 45 -24.93 -4.19 7.68
CA SER A 45 -25.12 -5.63 7.95
C SER A 45 -23.93 -6.47 7.45
N PRO A 46 -23.56 -7.57 8.13
CA PRO A 46 -22.49 -8.47 7.68
C PRO A 46 -22.77 -9.07 6.28
N THR A 47 -24.05 -9.29 5.97
CA THR A 47 -24.52 -9.74 4.66
C THR A 47 -24.40 -8.64 3.61
N GLY A 48 -24.68 -7.38 3.95
CA GLY A 48 -24.54 -6.24 3.04
C GLY A 48 -23.10 -5.96 2.65
N PHE A 49 -22.16 -6.12 3.58
CA PHE A 49 -20.74 -5.95 3.30
C PHE A 49 -20.17 -7.02 2.36
N PHE A 50 -20.60 -8.29 2.47
CA PHE A 50 -20.03 -9.38 1.67
C PHE A 50 -20.84 -9.71 0.42
N VAL A 51 -22.18 -9.67 0.49
CA VAL A 51 -23.07 -10.09 -0.59
C VAL A 51 -23.47 -8.91 -1.46
N ASP A 52 -23.97 -7.83 -0.87
CA ASP A 52 -24.48 -6.69 -1.64
C ASP A 52 -23.34 -5.90 -2.29
N PHE A 53 -22.21 -5.70 -1.59
CA PHE A 53 -20.99 -5.11 -2.17
C PHE A 53 -20.49 -5.89 -3.40
N TRP A 54 -20.44 -7.23 -3.32
CA TRP A 54 -19.96 -8.05 -4.42
C TRP A 54 -20.95 -8.09 -5.59
N ARG A 55 -22.24 -8.05 -5.28
CA ARG A 55 -23.31 -7.98 -6.27
C ARG A 55 -23.26 -6.65 -7.03
N ASP A 56 -23.08 -5.54 -6.34
CA ASP A 56 -22.97 -4.20 -6.92
C ASP A 56 -21.70 -4.05 -7.76
N THR A 57 -20.60 -4.68 -7.35
CA THR A 57 -19.34 -4.73 -8.09
C THR A 57 -19.49 -5.45 -9.46
N GLN A 58 -20.51 -6.28 -9.65
CA GLN A 58 -20.75 -7.02 -10.89
C GLN A 58 -21.85 -6.44 -11.79
N THR A 59 -22.44 -5.30 -11.42
CA THR A 59 -23.60 -4.73 -12.13
C THR A 59 -23.29 -4.22 -13.53
N THR A 60 -22.05 -3.78 -13.79
CA THR A 60 -21.64 -3.23 -15.08
C THR A 60 -20.40 -3.93 -15.64
N ALA A 61 -20.21 -3.88 -16.96
CA ALA A 61 -19.00 -4.41 -17.60
C ALA A 61 -17.73 -3.69 -17.10
N ALA A 62 -17.84 -2.38 -16.82
CA ALA A 62 -16.73 -1.57 -16.28
C ALA A 62 -16.35 -1.99 -14.85
N SER A 63 -17.34 -2.16 -13.96
CA SER A 63 -17.09 -2.58 -12.58
C SER A 63 -16.51 -4.00 -12.50
N ARG A 64 -17.00 -4.92 -13.34
CA ARG A 64 -16.46 -6.29 -13.42
C ARG A 64 -15.02 -6.33 -13.91
N ASN A 65 -14.66 -5.49 -14.89
CA ASN A 65 -13.29 -5.38 -15.40
C ASN A 65 -12.33 -4.85 -14.32
N ILE A 66 -12.70 -3.75 -13.64
CA ILE A 66 -11.89 -3.16 -12.56
C ILE A 66 -11.73 -4.13 -11.39
N ALA A 67 -12.79 -4.86 -11.02
CA ALA A 67 -12.72 -5.86 -9.97
C ALA A 67 -11.77 -7.02 -10.33
N ALA A 68 -11.84 -7.51 -11.57
CA ALA A 68 -10.93 -8.55 -12.05
C ALA A 68 -9.46 -8.07 -12.05
N ASP A 69 -9.20 -6.85 -12.50
CA ASP A 69 -7.87 -6.22 -12.47
C ASP A 69 -7.34 -6.12 -11.03
N ALA A 70 -8.15 -5.60 -10.10
CA ALA A 70 -7.79 -5.49 -8.70
C ALA A 70 -7.47 -6.84 -8.05
N LEU A 71 -8.22 -7.91 -8.37
CA LEU A 71 -7.95 -9.26 -7.87
C LEU A 71 -6.63 -9.83 -8.41
N MET A 72 -6.32 -9.62 -9.70
CA MET A 72 -5.07 -10.08 -10.30
C MET A 72 -3.85 -9.32 -9.74
N LEU A 73 -4.01 -8.01 -9.51
CA LEU A 73 -3.00 -7.20 -8.82
C LEU A 73 -2.81 -7.66 -7.37
N ALA A 74 -3.91 -7.96 -6.67
CA ALA A 74 -3.87 -8.47 -5.31
C ALA A 74 -3.15 -9.81 -5.21
N LEU A 75 -3.41 -10.74 -6.14
CA LEU A 75 -2.70 -12.01 -6.21
C LEU A 75 -1.19 -11.80 -6.38
N SER A 76 -0.81 -10.93 -7.32
CA SER A 76 0.60 -10.59 -7.56
C SER A 76 1.25 -9.96 -6.32
N ALA A 77 0.55 -9.06 -5.63
CA ALA A 77 0.99 -8.43 -4.39
C ALA A 77 1.18 -9.45 -3.26
N VAL A 78 0.22 -10.38 -3.07
CA VAL A 78 0.31 -11.45 -2.05
C VAL A 78 1.49 -12.36 -2.31
N ILE A 79 1.73 -12.76 -3.56
CA ILE A 79 2.90 -13.57 -3.93
C ILE A 79 4.19 -12.84 -3.54
N LEU A 80 4.31 -11.55 -3.88
CA LEU A 80 5.47 -10.73 -3.50
C LEU A 80 5.61 -10.64 -1.97
N MET A 81 4.52 -10.38 -1.24
CA MET A 81 4.53 -10.30 0.22
C MET A 81 5.08 -11.59 0.84
N VAL A 82 4.59 -12.75 0.38
CA VAL A 82 5.01 -14.05 0.90
C VAL A 82 6.49 -14.31 0.60
N ILE A 83 6.93 -14.11 -0.64
CA ILE A 83 8.32 -14.36 -1.05
C ILE A 83 9.27 -13.45 -0.27
N GLU A 84 9.00 -12.15 -0.24
CA GLU A 84 9.90 -11.18 0.38
C GLU A 84 9.93 -11.29 1.90
N ALA A 85 8.81 -11.65 2.50
CA ALA A 85 8.80 -11.91 3.92
C ALA A 85 9.64 -13.11 4.34
N ARG A 86 9.65 -14.17 3.53
CA ARG A 86 10.54 -15.32 3.75
C ARG A 86 12.00 -14.90 3.56
N LYS A 87 12.28 -14.04 2.58
CA LYS A 87 13.62 -13.50 2.31
C LYS A 87 14.15 -12.59 3.43
N TYR A 88 13.31 -11.71 3.99
CA TYR A 88 13.68 -10.70 4.99
C TYR A 88 13.20 -11.02 6.41
N ASN A 89 12.76 -12.26 6.67
CA ASN A 89 12.26 -12.75 7.97
C ASN A 89 11.17 -11.85 8.60
N VAL A 90 10.19 -11.42 7.81
CA VAL A 90 8.99 -10.72 8.33
C VAL A 90 8.07 -11.76 8.99
N ARG A 91 7.86 -11.67 10.30
CA ARG A 91 7.13 -12.68 11.11
C ARG A 91 5.64 -12.83 10.80
N PHE A 92 4.93 -11.76 10.42
CA PHE A 92 3.46 -11.72 10.40
C PHE A 92 2.84 -11.46 9.02
N VAL A 93 3.38 -12.05 7.96
CA VAL A 93 2.89 -11.87 6.57
C VAL A 93 1.40 -12.14 6.42
N TRP A 94 0.94 -13.24 7.02
CA TRP A 94 -0.45 -13.64 6.91
C TRP A 94 -1.41 -12.63 7.56
N LEU A 95 -0.94 -11.84 8.54
CA LEU A 95 -1.72 -10.73 9.07
C LEU A 95 -1.94 -9.64 8.01
N TYR A 96 -0.94 -9.34 7.18
CA TYR A 96 -1.07 -8.42 6.05
C TYR A 96 -1.96 -9.00 4.95
N VAL A 97 -1.82 -10.29 4.64
CA VAL A 97 -2.65 -10.97 3.62
C VAL A 97 -4.11 -11.01 4.05
N VAL A 98 -4.39 -11.43 5.28
CA VAL A 98 -5.75 -11.44 5.85
C VAL A 98 -6.29 -10.01 5.95
N GLY A 99 -5.49 -9.06 6.46
CA GLY A 99 -5.88 -7.65 6.47
C GLY A 99 -6.19 -7.11 5.08
N SER A 100 -5.55 -7.62 4.01
CA SER A 100 -5.78 -7.18 2.65
C SER A 100 -7.17 -7.54 2.16
N PHE A 101 -7.69 -8.69 2.60
CA PHE A 101 -9.06 -9.14 2.34
C PHE A 101 -10.11 -8.33 3.13
N PHE A 102 -9.79 -7.91 4.35
CA PHE A 102 -10.75 -7.21 5.22
C PHE A 102 -10.74 -5.68 5.10
N ILE A 103 -9.59 -5.06 4.80
CA ILE A 103 -9.42 -3.61 4.80
C ILE A 103 -9.26 -3.08 3.38
N ALA A 104 -8.20 -3.51 2.70
CA ALA A 104 -7.92 -3.33 1.29
C ALA A 104 -6.47 -3.74 1.02
N VAL A 105 -6.24 -4.41 -0.11
CA VAL A 105 -4.91 -4.71 -0.62
C VAL A 105 -4.09 -3.43 -0.78
N SER A 106 -4.72 -2.34 -1.23
CA SER A 106 -4.09 -1.03 -1.43
C SER A 106 -3.59 -0.35 -0.13
N VAL A 107 -4.06 -0.80 1.04
CA VAL A 107 -3.60 -0.32 2.36
C VAL A 107 -2.54 -1.25 2.94
N MET A 108 -2.78 -2.55 2.89
CA MET A 108 -1.91 -3.55 3.50
C MET A 108 -0.62 -3.77 2.72
N PHE A 109 -0.64 -3.56 1.40
CA PHE A 109 0.54 -3.66 0.56
C PHE A 109 1.60 -2.60 0.89
N PRO A 110 1.30 -1.30 0.94
CA PRO A 110 2.26 -0.31 1.41
C PRO A 110 2.74 -0.55 2.85
N LEU A 111 1.86 -0.97 3.77
CA LEU A 111 2.26 -1.29 5.14
C LEU A 111 3.27 -2.45 5.19
N PHE A 112 3.07 -3.49 4.37
CA PHE A 112 4.03 -4.56 4.21
C PHE A 112 5.38 -4.04 3.67
N LEU A 113 5.35 -3.14 2.68
CA LEU A 113 6.58 -2.55 2.13
C LEU A 113 7.36 -1.76 3.18
N ILE A 114 6.69 -1.06 4.11
CA ILE A 114 7.35 -0.40 5.25
C ILE A 114 8.01 -1.43 6.17
N ALA A 115 7.27 -2.48 6.56
CA ALA A 115 7.79 -3.54 7.43
C ALA A 115 8.99 -4.27 6.81
N ARG A 116 9.00 -4.40 5.48
CA ARG A 116 10.13 -4.88 4.69
C ARG A 116 11.30 -3.89 4.70
N GLU A 117 11.07 -2.62 4.39
CA GLU A 117 12.13 -1.60 4.30
C GLU A 117 12.88 -1.42 5.64
N LEU A 118 12.17 -1.57 6.76
CA LEU A 118 12.76 -1.57 8.11
C LEU A 118 13.69 -2.76 8.38
N ARG A 119 13.50 -3.88 7.67
CA ARG A 119 14.32 -5.10 7.79
C ARG A 119 15.42 -5.21 6.74
N LEU A 120 15.32 -4.45 5.64
CA LEU A 120 16.45 -4.24 4.75
C LEU A 120 17.50 -3.44 5.54
N GLY A 121 18.62 -4.07 5.92
CA GLY A 121 19.77 -3.37 6.53
C GLY A 121 20.33 -2.26 5.62
N ALA A 122 21.31 -1.47 6.07
CA ALA A 122 21.81 -0.25 5.37
C ALA A 122 22.30 -0.45 3.90
N SER A 123 22.43 -1.69 3.44
CA SER A 123 23.08 -2.08 2.18
C SER A 123 22.25 -1.89 0.89
N GLY A 124 21.24 -1.01 0.85
CA GLY A 124 20.38 -0.94 -0.34
C GLY A 124 19.41 0.22 -0.40
N ALA A 125 19.82 1.44 -0.04
CA ALA A 125 19.00 2.62 -0.33
C ALA A 125 18.87 2.80 -1.86
N PRO A 126 17.66 2.83 -2.43
CA PRO A 126 17.48 3.02 -3.87
C PRO A 126 18.07 4.36 -4.30
N ARG A 127 18.98 4.36 -5.26
CA ARG A 127 19.45 5.59 -5.94
C ARG A 127 18.44 5.93 -7.02
N LEU A 128 17.42 6.70 -6.66
CA LEU A 128 16.44 7.24 -7.61
C LEU A 128 17.10 8.33 -8.47
N ARG A 129 16.97 8.24 -9.79
CA ARG A 129 17.38 9.32 -10.69
C ARG A 129 16.38 10.47 -10.53
N ARG A 130 16.82 11.72 -10.72
CA ARG A 130 15.92 12.89 -10.62
C ARG A 130 14.70 12.78 -11.54
N ALA A 131 14.87 12.17 -12.71
CA ALA A 131 13.77 11.88 -13.64
C ALA A 131 12.72 10.94 -13.02
N ASP A 132 13.15 9.89 -12.32
CA ASP A 132 12.24 8.94 -11.66
C ASP A 132 11.45 9.64 -10.56
N THR A 133 12.09 10.52 -9.79
CA THR A 133 11.41 11.32 -8.75
C THR A 133 10.34 12.22 -9.35
N ILE A 134 10.65 12.95 -10.43
CA ILE A 134 9.68 13.82 -11.10
C ILE A 134 8.51 13.00 -11.64
N LEU A 135 8.79 11.88 -12.30
CA LEU A 135 7.75 11.01 -12.85
C LEU A 135 6.84 10.44 -11.74
N LEU A 136 7.42 10.03 -10.61
CA LEU A 136 6.66 9.55 -9.45
C LEU A 136 5.76 10.63 -8.85
N VAL A 137 6.25 11.88 -8.74
CA VAL A 137 5.43 13.00 -8.26
C VAL A 137 4.27 13.25 -9.20
N VAL A 138 4.50 13.26 -10.51
CA VAL A 138 3.44 13.44 -11.52
C VAL A 138 2.39 12.34 -11.40
N VAL A 139 2.82 11.07 -11.34
CA VAL A 139 1.92 9.92 -11.19
C VAL A 139 1.11 10.03 -9.89
N ALA A 140 1.74 10.40 -8.78
CA ALA A 140 1.07 10.58 -7.50
C ALA A 140 0.00 11.68 -7.55
N VAL A 141 0.34 12.86 -8.11
CA VAL A 141 -0.61 13.98 -8.26
C VAL A 141 -1.78 13.58 -9.15
N LEU A 142 -1.52 12.92 -10.29
CA LEU A 142 -2.57 12.45 -11.18
C LEU A 142 -3.49 11.42 -10.52
N THR A 143 -2.92 10.51 -9.72
CA THR A 143 -3.69 9.49 -9.01
C THR A 143 -4.61 10.12 -7.96
N VAL A 144 -4.09 11.08 -7.19
CA VAL A 144 -4.88 11.85 -6.20
C VAL A 144 -5.98 12.63 -6.90
N ALA A 145 -5.66 13.34 -7.99
CA ALA A 145 -6.64 14.12 -8.74
C ALA A 145 -7.75 13.24 -9.32
N LEU A 146 -7.41 12.07 -9.89
CA LEU A 146 -8.39 11.13 -10.43
C LEU A 146 -9.27 10.53 -9.33
N THR A 147 -8.69 10.24 -8.15
CA THR A 147 -9.44 9.75 -6.99
C THR A 147 -10.45 10.78 -6.52
N ILE A 148 -10.05 12.05 -6.41
CA ILE A 148 -10.92 13.16 -6.04
C ILE A 148 -12.02 13.36 -7.09
N TRP A 149 -11.68 13.30 -8.38
CA TRP A 149 -12.65 13.40 -9.47
C TRP A 149 -13.74 12.33 -9.39
N ILE A 150 -13.35 11.07 -9.16
CA ILE A 150 -14.30 9.96 -9.01
C ILE A 150 -15.20 10.18 -7.78
N ASP A 151 -14.65 10.71 -6.68
CA ASP A 151 -15.40 10.95 -5.45
C ASP A 151 -16.36 12.15 -5.55
N MET A 152 -16.00 13.17 -6.33
CA MET A 152 -16.84 14.37 -6.60
C MET A 152 -17.87 14.14 -7.70
N GLY A 153 -17.68 13.15 -8.57
CA GLY A 153 -18.61 12.80 -9.66
C GLY A 153 -19.87 12.05 -9.20
N ARG A 154 -20.19 12.10 -7.90
CA ARG A 154 -21.45 11.60 -7.32
C ARG A 154 -22.57 12.62 -7.49
#